data_AF-A0A971PG51-F1
#
_entry.id   AF-A0A971PG51-F1
#
_cell.length_a   1.000
_cell.length_b   1.000
_cell.length_c   1.000
_cell.angle_alpha   90.00
_cell.angle_beta   90.00
_cell.angle_gamma   90.00
#
_symmetry.space_group_name_H-M   'P 1'
#
loop_
_entity.id
_entity.type
_entity.pdbx_description
1 polymer ?
#
loop_
_entity_poly.entity_id
_entity_poly.type
_entity_poly.pdbx_seq_one_letter_code
_entity_poly.pdbx_strand_id
1 'polypeptide(L)'
;DNVAPKPPALYTPSNNKINKGTPTYKWYKSSGASRYEFRTTTPQGGVLYTSPELSVLYHKPPTQPIGHYLWQVRARDAAGNWSEWSAARAIEIMAPIPAAPKLSLPANKSSTTDATPTLSWLAAPYATGYELQIARAYTFKSASIVAQPTVNGATQYTTSPLPAGVTYYWRARSINVYGEKGAWSGYRSFKVTQ
;
A
#
# COMPACT_ATOMS: atom_id res chain seq x y z
N ASP A 1 -24.44 38.09 -8.05
CA ASP A 1 -23.61 37.90 -6.85
C ASP A 1 -22.17 37.84 -7.31
N ASN A 2 -21.32 38.74 -6.81
CA ASN A 2 -19.91 38.87 -7.21
C ASN A 2 -18.96 38.56 -6.04
N VAL A 3 -19.48 38.06 -4.91
CA VAL A 3 -18.68 37.79 -3.73
C VAL A 3 -18.35 36.30 -3.68
N ALA A 4 -17.08 35.97 -3.88
CA ALA A 4 -16.60 34.61 -3.76
C ALA A 4 -16.85 34.03 -2.34
N PRO A 5 -17.06 32.71 -2.22
CA PRO A 5 -17.16 32.07 -0.91
C PRO A 5 -15.82 32.14 -0.18
N LYS A 6 -15.82 31.89 1.14
CA LYS A 6 -14.57 31.74 1.89
C LYS A 6 -13.82 30.46 1.47
N PRO A 7 -12.48 30.47 1.45
CA PRO A 7 -11.70 29.26 1.24
C PRO A 7 -12.07 28.14 2.24
N PRO A 8 -12.15 26.88 1.82
CA PRO A 8 -12.49 25.77 2.71
C PRO A 8 -11.48 25.60 3.85
N ALA A 9 -11.98 25.34 5.05
CA ALA A 9 -11.14 24.86 6.14
C ALA A 9 -10.79 23.38 5.92
N LEU A 10 -9.49 23.06 5.97
CA LEU A 10 -8.99 21.71 5.73
C LEU A 10 -9.27 20.79 6.94
N TYR A 11 -9.72 19.56 6.69
CA TYR A 11 -10.06 18.61 7.75
C TYR A 11 -8.98 17.53 7.95
N THR A 12 -8.82 16.61 7.00
CA THR A 12 -7.81 15.54 7.06
C THR A 12 -7.16 15.33 5.69
N PRO A 13 -5.86 15.00 5.59
CA PRO A 13 -4.88 14.85 6.67
C PRO A 13 -4.61 16.12 7.49
N SER A 14 -4.21 15.98 8.76
CA SER A 14 -3.74 17.12 9.56
C SER A 14 -2.45 17.71 8.97
N ASN A 15 -2.10 18.94 9.34
CA ASN A 15 -0.81 19.51 8.95
C ASN A 15 0.35 18.63 9.45
N ASN A 16 1.39 18.47 8.64
CA ASN A 16 2.56 17.61 8.88
C ASN A 16 2.24 16.12 9.09
N LYS A 17 1.09 15.64 8.58
CA LYS A 17 0.73 14.23 8.73
C LYS A 17 1.60 13.35 7.83
N ILE A 18 2.20 12.31 8.43
CA ILE A 18 2.77 11.18 7.71
C ILE A 18 1.66 10.20 7.33
N ASN A 19 1.54 9.89 6.05
CA ASN A 19 0.57 8.96 5.49
C ASN A 19 1.29 7.81 4.80
N LYS A 20 0.81 6.59 5.02
CA LYS A 20 1.29 5.40 4.32
C LYS A 20 0.46 5.19 3.06
N GLY A 21 1.05 5.47 1.91
CA GLY A 21 0.33 5.59 0.64
C GLY A 21 -0.52 6.85 0.55
N THR A 22 -1.17 7.01 -0.61
CA THR A 22 -1.99 8.19 -0.96
C THR A 22 -3.26 8.27 -0.10
N PRO A 23 -3.41 9.32 0.75
CA PRO A 23 -4.58 9.46 1.60
C PRO A 23 -5.79 9.96 0.82
N THR A 24 -6.97 9.86 1.45
CA THR A 24 -8.14 10.64 1.03
C THR A 24 -8.13 11.97 1.78
N TYR A 25 -8.18 13.06 1.04
CA TYR A 25 -8.24 14.42 1.57
C TYR A 25 -9.69 14.81 1.80
N LYS A 26 -9.95 15.53 2.90
CA LYS A 26 -11.28 16.01 3.28
C LYS A 26 -11.20 17.43 3.79
N TRP A 27 -12.23 18.21 3.53
CA TRP A 27 -12.37 19.59 3.98
C TRP A 27 -13.79 19.86 4.45
N TYR A 28 -13.99 20.97 5.15
CA TYR A 28 -15.30 21.40 5.59
C TYR A 28 -16.00 22.20 4.50
N LYS A 29 -17.34 22.18 4.50
CA LYS A 29 -18.16 22.97 3.58
C LYS A 29 -17.93 24.46 3.81
N SER A 30 -17.68 25.20 2.74
CA SER A 30 -17.73 26.67 2.77
C SER A 30 -19.16 27.17 2.61
N SER A 31 -19.55 28.18 3.40
CA SER A 31 -20.86 28.83 3.21
C SER A 31 -20.97 29.43 1.81
N GLY A 32 -22.12 29.25 1.16
CA GLY A 32 -22.37 29.69 -0.22
C GLY A 32 -21.70 28.85 -1.33
N ALA A 33 -20.83 27.90 -0.98
CA ALA A 33 -20.12 27.10 -1.97
C ALA A 33 -21.01 25.98 -2.56
N SER A 34 -20.92 25.85 -3.88
CA SER A 34 -21.60 24.83 -4.69
C SER A 34 -20.63 23.79 -5.26
N ARG A 35 -19.35 24.16 -5.46
CA ARG A 35 -18.28 23.30 -6.00
C ARG A 35 -16.96 23.54 -5.27
N TYR A 36 -16.03 22.62 -5.46
CA TYR A 36 -14.68 22.65 -4.91
C TYR A 36 -13.66 22.22 -5.95
N GLU A 37 -12.42 22.63 -5.74
CA GLU A 37 -11.26 22.11 -6.47
C GLU A 37 -10.14 21.84 -5.48
N PHE A 38 -9.46 20.71 -5.65
CA PHE A 38 -8.36 20.26 -4.82
C PHE A 38 -7.06 20.32 -5.63
N ARG A 39 -5.95 20.68 -4.99
CA ARG A 39 -4.62 20.54 -5.58
C ARG A 39 -3.57 20.03 -4.60
N THR A 40 -2.55 19.41 -5.15
CA THR A 40 -1.27 19.15 -4.46
C THR A 40 -0.12 19.84 -5.16
N THR A 41 0.84 20.34 -4.39
CA THR A 41 2.06 20.96 -4.89
C THR A 41 3.30 20.37 -4.23
N THR A 42 4.47 20.63 -4.81
CA THR A 42 5.74 20.46 -4.12
C THR A 42 5.83 21.42 -2.93
N PRO A 43 6.74 21.19 -1.96
CA PRO A 43 7.02 22.14 -0.89
C PRO A 43 7.44 23.53 -1.40
N GLN A 44 7.99 23.61 -2.62
CA GLN A 44 8.39 24.85 -3.29
C GLN A 44 7.24 25.52 -4.07
N GLY A 45 6.03 24.94 -4.07
CA GLY A 45 4.84 25.52 -4.69
C GLY A 45 4.58 25.08 -6.14
N GLY A 46 5.38 24.18 -6.70
CA GLY A 46 5.14 23.63 -8.03
C GLY A 46 3.91 22.73 -8.05
N VAL A 47 2.92 23.02 -8.91
CA VAL A 47 1.68 22.22 -8.99
C VAL A 47 1.98 20.82 -9.52
N LEU A 48 1.56 19.80 -8.79
CA LEU A 48 1.73 18.39 -9.15
C LEU A 48 0.42 17.77 -9.67
N TYR A 49 -0.70 18.21 -9.10
CA TYR A 49 -2.02 17.69 -9.46
C TYR A 49 -3.09 18.71 -9.07
N THR A 50 -4.09 18.85 -9.94
CA THR A 50 -5.34 19.57 -9.67
C THR A 50 -6.51 18.67 -10.07
N SER A 51 -7.53 18.59 -9.21
CA SER A 51 -8.74 17.80 -9.49
C SER A 51 -9.62 18.48 -10.54
N PRO A 52 -10.56 17.76 -11.18
CA PRO A 52 -11.74 18.40 -11.77
C PRO A 52 -12.58 19.10 -10.67
N GLU A 53 -13.63 19.83 -11.08
CA GLU A 53 -14.60 20.38 -10.13
C GLU A 53 -15.34 19.26 -9.36
N LEU A 54 -15.46 19.43 -8.06
CA LEU A 54 -16.02 18.46 -7.13
C LEU A 54 -17.27 19.04 -6.47
N SER A 55 -18.31 18.23 -6.31
CA SER A 55 -19.48 18.54 -5.47
C SER A 55 -19.41 17.91 -4.07
N VAL A 56 -18.41 17.05 -3.85
CA VAL A 56 -18.14 16.36 -2.59
C VAL A 56 -17.12 17.13 -1.75
N LEU A 57 -17.03 16.76 -0.47
CA LEU A 57 -16.11 17.36 0.51
C LEU A 57 -14.84 16.52 0.75
N TYR A 58 -14.52 15.66 -0.21
CA TYR A 58 -13.35 14.80 -0.16
C TYR A 58 -12.82 14.53 -1.56
N HIS A 59 -11.53 14.21 -1.65
CA HIS A 59 -10.92 13.74 -2.88
C HIS A 59 -9.80 12.76 -2.58
N LYS A 60 -9.68 11.72 -3.42
CA LYS A 60 -8.50 10.87 -3.43
C LYS A 60 -7.82 11.06 -4.79
N PRO A 61 -6.65 11.71 -4.86
CA PRO A 61 -5.94 11.86 -6.12
C PRO A 61 -5.41 10.50 -6.60
N PRO A 62 -4.91 10.42 -7.85
CA PRO A 62 -4.09 9.29 -8.29
C PRO A 62 -2.94 8.99 -7.33
N THR A 63 -2.37 7.79 -7.42
CA THR A 63 -1.27 7.37 -6.55
C THR A 63 -0.13 8.38 -6.59
N GLN A 64 0.13 9.00 -5.45
CA GLN A 64 1.23 9.93 -5.23
C GLN A 64 2.51 9.14 -4.90
N PRO A 65 3.64 9.46 -5.56
CA PRO A 65 4.95 8.95 -5.16
C PRO A 65 5.28 9.24 -3.70
N ILE A 66 6.20 8.47 -3.13
CA ILE A 66 6.78 8.74 -1.81
C ILE A 66 7.44 10.12 -1.82
N GLY A 67 7.21 10.93 -0.79
CA GLY A 67 7.77 12.27 -0.69
C GLY A 67 6.90 13.25 0.09
N HIS A 68 7.31 14.52 0.08
CA HIS A 68 6.61 15.61 0.78
C HIS A 68 5.74 16.42 -0.18
N TYR A 69 4.54 16.78 0.29
CA TYR A 69 3.54 17.50 -0.50
C TYR A 69 2.92 18.61 0.34
N LEU A 70 2.48 19.67 -0.33
CA LEU A 70 1.46 20.56 0.19
C LEU A 70 0.11 20.23 -0.46
N TRP A 71 -0.99 20.43 0.25
CA TRP A 71 -2.33 20.31 -0.30
C TRP A 71 -3.23 21.47 0.11
N GLN A 72 -4.11 21.86 -0.82
CA GLN A 72 -5.00 23.00 -0.71
C GLN A 72 -6.33 22.71 -1.40
N VAL A 73 -7.38 23.44 -0.99
CA VAL A 73 -8.71 23.37 -1.61
C VAL A 73 -9.23 24.80 -1.80
N ARG A 74 -9.95 25.06 -2.89
CA ARG A 74 -10.75 26.28 -3.08
C ARG A 74 -12.21 25.95 -3.33
N ALA A 75 -13.10 26.91 -3.09
CA ALA A 75 -14.53 26.77 -3.25
C ALA A 75 -15.05 27.67 -4.36
N ARG A 76 -16.11 27.25 -5.04
CA ARG A 76 -16.86 28.04 -6.01
C ARG A 76 -18.30 28.16 -5.57
N ASP A 77 -18.91 29.34 -5.69
CA ASP A 77 -20.36 29.49 -5.50
C ASP A 77 -21.16 29.03 -6.73
N ALA A 78 -22.48 29.21 -6.72
CA ALA A 78 -23.34 28.88 -7.86
C ALA A 78 -23.30 29.92 -9.00
N ALA A 79 -22.88 31.17 -8.70
CA ALA A 79 -22.71 32.23 -9.69
C ALA A 79 -21.39 32.09 -10.47
N GLY A 80 -20.49 31.24 -9.99
CA GLY A 80 -19.25 30.88 -10.62
C GLY A 80 -18.01 31.52 -10.01
N ASN A 81 -18.13 32.29 -8.93
CA ASN A 81 -17.01 32.98 -8.28
C ASN A 81 -16.19 31.99 -7.45
N TRP A 82 -14.87 31.97 -7.68
CA TRP A 82 -13.93 31.13 -6.95
C TRP A 82 -13.32 31.88 -5.77
N SER A 83 -13.17 31.19 -4.65
CA SER A 83 -12.34 31.66 -3.53
C SER A 83 -10.86 31.57 -3.90
N GLU A 84 -10.04 32.27 -3.12
CA GLU A 84 -8.63 31.93 -2.99
C GLU A 84 -8.45 30.47 -2.54
N TRP A 85 -7.26 29.91 -2.77
CA TRP A 85 -6.89 28.64 -2.19
C TRP A 85 -6.81 28.72 -0.67
N SER A 86 -7.19 27.65 0.02
CA SER A 86 -7.00 27.54 1.46
C SER A 86 -5.52 27.72 1.85
N ALA A 87 -5.27 28.01 3.13
CA ALA A 87 -3.93 27.80 3.68
C ALA A 87 -3.46 26.36 3.39
N ALA A 88 -2.20 26.23 2.99
CA ALA A 88 -1.62 24.93 2.66
C ALA A 88 -1.42 24.08 3.92
N ARG A 89 -1.61 22.78 3.77
CA ARG A 89 -1.14 21.79 4.75
C ARG A 89 -0.07 20.92 4.14
N ALA A 90 1.01 20.72 4.89
CA ALA A 90 2.06 19.79 4.53
C ALA A 90 1.68 18.36 4.93
N ILE A 91 2.11 17.40 4.13
CA ILE A 91 2.08 15.97 4.44
C ILE A 91 3.33 15.28 3.90
N GLU A 92 3.58 14.09 4.43
CA GLU A 92 4.54 13.14 3.87
C GLU A 92 3.81 11.88 3.43
N ILE A 93 4.15 11.36 2.25
CA ILE A 93 3.74 10.07 1.75
C ILE A 93 4.90 9.10 1.92
N MET A 94 4.71 8.04 2.69
CA MET A 94 5.64 6.92 2.85
C MET A 94 5.11 5.68 2.13
N ALA A 95 6.00 4.72 1.85
CA ALA A 95 5.62 3.40 1.35
C ALA A 95 4.56 2.76 2.27
N PRO A 96 3.45 2.23 1.72
CA PRO A 96 2.49 1.49 2.51
C PRO A 96 3.07 0.16 3.02
N ILE A 97 2.37 -0.44 3.98
CA ILE A 97 2.61 -1.84 4.33
C ILE A 97 2.14 -2.68 3.12
N PRO A 98 3.00 -3.55 2.54
CA PRO A 98 2.63 -4.27 1.33
C PRO A 98 1.56 -5.32 1.63
N ALA A 99 0.75 -5.63 0.61
CA ALA A 99 -0.16 -6.77 0.66
C ALA A 99 0.63 -8.09 0.69
N ALA A 100 -0.03 -9.18 1.11
CA ALA A 100 0.55 -10.50 1.03
C ALA A 100 0.88 -10.87 -0.42
N PRO A 101 2.02 -11.54 -0.70
CA PRO A 101 2.38 -11.95 -2.05
C PRO A 101 1.49 -13.10 -2.54
N LYS A 102 1.27 -13.16 -3.86
CA LYS A 102 0.58 -14.28 -4.49
C LYS A 102 1.57 -15.41 -4.75
N LEU A 103 1.40 -16.53 -4.07
CA LEU A 103 2.26 -17.72 -4.25
C LEU A 103 2.03 -18.36 -5.62
N SER A 104 3.10 -18.76 -6.32
CA SER A 104 3.07 -19.38 -7.65
C SER A 104 3.46 -20.86 -7.62
N LEU A 105 4.72 -21.19 -7.33
CA LEU A 105 5.24 -22.56 -7.34
C LEU A 105 5.81 -22.96 -5.97
N PRO A 106 5.76 -24.25 -5.59
CA PRO A 106 5.04 -25.34 -6.26
C PRO A 106 3.52 -25.10 -6.36
N ALA A 107 2.86 -25.79 -7.29
CA ALA A 107 1.40 -25.76 -7.37
C ALA A 107 0.79 -26.24 -6.05
N ASN A 108 -0.38 -25.72 -5.67
CA ASN A 108 -0.97 -26.11 -4.39
C ASN A 108 -1.38 -27.59 -4.44
N LYS A 109 -1.04 -28.35 -3.39
CA LYS A 109 -1.27 -29.79 -3.23
C LYS A 109 -0.55 -30.62 -4.31
N SER A 110 0.60 -30.15 -4.81
CA SER A 110 1.41 -30.91 -5.77
C SER A 110 2.32 -31.93 -5.09
N SER A 111 2.99 -32.76 -5.89
CA SER A 111 4.08 -33.64 -5.45
C SER A 111 5.35 -33.35 -6.27
N THR A 112 6.51 -33.65 -5.72
CA THR A 112 7.82 -33.51 -6.39
C THR A 112 8.81 -34.53 -5.87
N THR A 113 9.71 -35.02 -6.72
CA THR A 113 10.88 -35.84 -6.33
C THR A 113 12.10 -34.99 -6.01
N ASP A 114 12.06 -33.68 -6.29
CA ASP A 114 13.10 -32.74 -5.90
C ASP A 114 13.08 -32.51 -4.39
N ALA A 115 14.17 -32.88 -3.71
CA ALA A 115 14.34 -32.67 -2.28
C ALA A 115 14.65 -31.21 -1.92
N THR A 116 15.00 -30.36 -2.89
CA THR A 116 15.30 -28.93 -2.72
C THR A 116 14.35 -28.06 -3.55
N PRO A 117 13.02 -28.22 -3.40
CA PRO A 117 12.07 -27.54 -4.28
C PRO A 117 12.22 -26.03 -4.22
N THR A 118 12.08 -25.37 -5.36
CA THR A 118 12.07 -23.91 -5.44
C THR A 118 10.66 -23.38 -5.18
N LEU A 119 10.53 -22.55 -4.15
CA LEU A 119 9.34 -21.80 -3.83
C LEU A 119 9.38 -20.48 -4.62
N SER A 120 8.29 -20.09 -5.27
CA SER A 120 8.21 -18.82 -5.99
C SER A 120 6.87 -18.12 -5.76
N TRP A 121 6.89 -16.80 -5.86
CA TRP A 121 5.72 -15.93 -5.69
C TRP A 121 5.81 -14.73 -6.64
N LEU A 122 4.71 -14.02 -6.80
CA LEU A 122 4.70 -12.76 -7.56
C LEU A 122 5.16 -11.60 -6.70
N ALA A 123 5.88 -10.65 -7.31
CA ALA A 123 6.27 -9.42 -6.66
C ALA A 123 5.04 -8.64 -6.18
N ALA A 124 5.04 -8.21 -4.91
CA ALA A 124 4.00 -7.37 -4.35
C ALA A 124 4.40 -5.89 -4.44
N PRO A 125 3.47 -4.97 -4.78
CA PRO A 125 3.75 -3.53 -4.77
C PRO A 125 4.32 -3.08 -3.42
N TYR A 126 5.33 -2.21 -3.47
CA TYR A 126 6.04 -1.67 -2.31
C TYR A 126 6.84 -2.68 -1.47
N ALA A 127 6.87 -3.95 -1.88
CA ALA A 127 7.71 -4.95 -1.23
C ALA A 127 9.16 -4.85 -1.72
N THR A 128 10.09 -4.71 -0.79
CA THR A 128 11.54 -4.80 -1.02
C THR A 128 12.12 -6.12 -0.54
N GLY A 129 11.35 -6.89 0.23
CA GLY A 129 11.73 -8.23 0.68
C GLY A 129 10.53 -9.09 1.04
N TYR A 130 10.81 -10.35 1.36
CA TYR A 130 9.82 -11.35 1.72
C TYR A 130 10.36 -12.23 2.85
N GLU A 131 9.49 -12.52 3.81
CA GLU A 131 9.72 -13.56 4.81
C GLU A 131 8.86 -14.77 4.47
N LEU A 132 9.44 -15.96 4.52
CA LEU A 132 8.75 -17.21 4.27
C LEU A 132 8.63 -18.00 5.56
N GLN A 133 7.66 -18.91 5.59
CA GLN A 133 7.61 -20.01 6.55
C GLN A 133 7.36 -21.29 5.79
N ILE A 134 8.17 -22.31 6.08
CA ILE A 134 8.01 -23.68 5.60
C ILE A 134 7.73 -24.54 6.84
N ALA A 135 6.70 -25.35 6.81
CA ALA A 135 6.19 -26.09 7.96
C ALA A 135 5.71 -27.49 7.58
N ARG A 136 5.70 -28.40 8.57
CA ARG A 136 5.09 -29.75 8.44
C ARG A 136 3.59 -29.76 8.75
N ALA A 137 3.03 -28.63 9.21
CA ALA A 137 1.61 -28.48 9.48
C ALA A 137 1.10 -27.11 9.03
N TYR A 138 -0.13 -27.07 8.49
CA TYR A 138 -0.76 -25.86 7.95
C TYR A 138 -1.07 -24.77 8.99
N THR A 139 -0.97 -25.10 10.29
CA THR A 139 -1.19 -24.15 11.39
C THR A 139 0.01 -23.25 11.64
N PHE A 140 1.19 -23.57 11.11
CA PHE A 140 2.44 -22.80 11.31
C PHE A 140 2.77 -22.53 12.79
N LYS A 141 2.49 -23.49 13.67
CA LYS A 141 2.94 -23.45 15.08
C LYS A 141 4.44 -23.67 15.11
N SER A 142 5.16 -23.04 16.05
CA SER A 142 6.64 -23.06 16.10
C SER A 142 7.24 -24.47 15.99
N ALA A 143 6.67 -25.48 16.65
CA ALA A 143 7.13 -26.86 16.58
C ALA A 143 7.02 -27.52 15.18
N SER A 144 6.17 -26.99 14.30
CA SER A 144 6.00 -27.48 12.93
C SER A 144 6.87 -26.76 11.91
N ILE A 145 7.44 -25.61 12.27
CA ILE A 145 8.27 -24.79 11.38
C ILE A 145 9.59 -25.52 11.12
N VAL A 146 9.96 -25.62 9.85
CA VAL A 146 11.19 -26.24 9.37
C VAL A 146 12.21 -25.17 8.96
N ALA A 147 11.73 -24.07 8.35
CA ALA A 147 12.57 -22.95 7.94
C ALA A 147 11.77 -21.65 7.88
N GLN A 148 12.44 -20.52 8.14
CA GLN A 148 11.87 -19.16 8.05
C GLN A 148 12.83 -18.16 7.41
N PRO A 149 13.20 -18.35 6.12
CA PRO A 149 14.14 -17.46 5.47
C PRO A 149 13.52 -16.08 5.22
N THR A 150 14.37 -15.06 5.21
CA THR A 150 14.05 -13.73 4.67
C THR A 150 14.89 -13.50 3.43
N VAL A 151 14.27 -13.06 2.34
CA VAL A 151 14.94 -12.78 1.07
C VAL A 151 14.66 -11.33 0.65
N ASN A 152 15.67 -10.66 0.10
CA ASN A 152 15.57 -9.27 -0.35
C ASN A 152 15.50 -9.22 -1.87
N GLY A 153 14.49 -8.54 -2.42
CA GLY A 153 14.28 -8.35 -3.87
C GLY A 153 13.94 -9.62 -4.67
N ALA A 154 14.32 -10.81 -4.21
CA ALA A 154 14.04 -12.07 -4.88
C ALA A 154 12.57 -12.49 -4.75
N THR A 155 12.04 -13.11 -5.81
CA THR A 155 10.69 -13.69 -5.87
C THR A 155 10.71 -15.22 -5.89
N GLN A 156 11.84 -15.81 -5.50
CA GLN A 156 12.05 -17.24 -5.40
C GLN A 156 13.01 -17.58 -4.27
N TYR A 157 12.87 -18.79 -3.73
CA TYR A 157 13.72 -19.35 -2.69
C TYR A 157 13.82 -20.86 -2.87
N THR A 158 15.04 -21.37 -3.06
CA THR A 158 15.33 -22.81 -3.07
C THR A 158 15.54 -23.30 -1.64
N THR A 159 14.80 -24.31 -1.21
CA THR A 159 14.89 -24.81 0.16
C THR A 159 16.18 -25.59 0.40
N SER A 160 16.62 -25.67 1.65
CA SER A 160 17.48 -26.76 2.09
C SER A 160 16.78 -28.12 1.87
N PRO A 161 17.52 -29.24 1.78
CA PRO A 161 16.93 -30.56 1.55
C PRO A 161 15.80 -30.89 2.52
N LEU A 162 14.66 -31.29 1.97
CA LEU A 162 13.45 -31.67 2.69
C LEU A 162 13.26 -33.19 2.60
N PRO A 163 13.11 -33.90 3.75
CA PRO A 163 12.83 -35.32 3.76
C PRO A 163 11.63 -35.76 2.90
N ALA A 164 11.82 -36.81 2.12
CA ALA A 164 10.75 -37.46 1.35
C ALA A 164 9.69 -38.09 2.27
N GLY A 165 8.49 -38.29 1.73
CA GLY A 165 7.33 -38.85 2.42
C GLY A 165 6.52 -37.81 3.22
N VAL A 166 7.01 -36.57 3.34
CA VAL A 166 6.38 -35.51 4.14
C VAL A 166 5.63 -34.51 3.24
N THR A 167 4.46 -34.07 3.70
CA THR A 167 3.75 -32.92 3.11
C THR A 167 4.20 -31.65 3.82
N TYR A 168 4.69 -30.70 3.05
CA TYR A 168 5.11 -29.38 3.51
C TYR A 168 4.05 -28.34 3.16
N TYR A 169 3.90 -27.37 4.06
CA TYR A 169 3.07 -26.20 3.91
C TYR A 169 3.97 -24.98 3.92
N TRP A 170 3.74 -24.04 3.03
CA TRP A 170 4.52 -22.82 3.01
C TRP A 170 3.66 -21.60 2.73
N ARG A 171 4.08 -20.48 3.33
CA ARG A 171 3.47 -19.16 3.15
C ARG A 171 4.55 -18.09 3.13
N ALA A 172 4.22 -16.93 2.58
CA ALA A 172 5.12 -15.79 2.54
C ALA A 172 4.39 -14.51 2.96
N ARG A 173 5.14 -13.53 3.46
CA ARG A 173 4.66 -12.16 3.67
C ARG A 173 5.67 -11.17 3.12
N SER A 174 5.16 -10.06 2.60
CA SER A 174 5.97 -8.99 2.03
C SER A 174 6.48 -8.03 3.10
N ILE A 175 7.61 -7.40 2.83
CA ILE A 175 8.30 -6.45 3.69
C ILE A 175 8.58 -5.18 2.87
N ASN A 176 8.24 -4.00 3.37
CA ASN A 176 8.59 -2.74 2.69
C ASN A 176 10.00 -2.26 3.03
N VAL A 177 10.40 -1.15 2.40
CA VAL A 177 11.70 -0.49 2.60
C VAL A 177 11.99 -0.09 4.05
N TYR A 178 10.96 0.04 4.89
CA TYR A 178 11.08 0.37 6.31
C TYR A 178 11.10 -0.87 7.22
N GLY A 179 11.14 -2.08 6.64
CA GLY A 179 11.12 -3.33 7.39
C GLY A 179 9.74 -3.74 7.90
N GLU A 180 8.68 -3.03 7.51
CA GLU A 180 7.32 -3.31 7.97
C GLU A 180 6.73 -4.48 7.20
N LYS A 181 6.16 -5.42 7.96
CA LYS A 181 5.71 -6.71 7.43
C LYS A 181 4.21 -6.71 7.21
N GLY A 182 3.79 -7.11 6.01
CA GLY A 182 2.40 -7.34 5.67
C GLY A 182 1.81 -8.58 6.34
N ALA A 183 0.54 -8.85 6.03
CA ALA A 183 -0.10 -10.10 6.41
C ALA A 183 0.58 -11.30 5.72
N TRP A 184 0.50 -12.46 6.36
CA TRP A 184 0.84 -13.72 5.72
C TRP A 184 -0.11 -14.02 4.56
N SER A 185 0.42 -14.58 3.47
CA SER A 185 -0.39 -15.16 2.41
C SER A 185 -1.21 -16.35 2.93
N GLY A 186 -2.21 -16.76 2.14
CA GLY A 186 -2.67 -18.15 2.21
C GLY A 186 -1.51 -19.11 1.96
N TYR A 187 -1.57 -20.31 2.52
CA TYR A 187 -0.51 -21.28 2.31
C TYR A 187 -0.72 -22.07 1.01
N ARG A 188 0.38 -22.56 0.46
CA ARG A 188 0.38 -23.68 -0.49
C ARG A 188 1.00 -24.90 0.17
N SER A 189 0.69 -26.07 -0.35
CA SER A 189 1.28 -27.34 0.11
C SER A 189 1.87 -28.12 -1.04
N PHE A 190 2.90 -28.93 -0.75
CA PHE A 190 3.44 -29.92 -1.67
C PHE A 190 4.01 -31.12 -0.90
N LYS A 191 4.04 -32.29 -1.52
CA LYS A 191 4.65 -33.51 -0.95
C LYS A 191 5.98 -33.81 -1.63
N VAL A 192 7.03 -34.02 -0.85
CA VAL A 192 8.29 -34.57 -1.39
C VAL A 192 8.15 -36.10 -1.44
N THR A 193 8.37 -36.70 -2.60
CA THR A 193 8.30 -38.16 -2.82
C THR A 193 9.68 -38.73 -3.07
N GLN A 194 9.79 -40.05 -2.92
CA GLN A 194 10.97 -40.80 -3.38
C GLN A 194 10.97 -40.87 -4.91
#